data_AF-A0A7K3PQZ6-F1
#
_entry.id   AF-A0A7K3PQZ6-F1
#
_cell.length_a   1.000
_cell.length_b   1.000
_cell.length_c   1.000
_cell.angle_alpha   90.00
_cell.angle_beta   90.00
_cell.angle_gamma   90.00
#
_symmetry.space_group_name_H-M   'P 1'
#
loop_
_entity.id
_entity.type
_entity.pdbx_description
1 polymer ?
#
loop_
_entity_poly.entity_id
_entity_poly.type
_entity_poly.pdbx_seq_one_letter_code
_entity_poly.pdbx_strand_id
1 'polypeptide(L)'
;MKLTAAIAAAGAALSLTTALVGAARLRQDARHQAERNEALLAHNQLDWLSRVSTNADLAELWKPEDMKAEEYMQLMSANRLICALSLRHCLGRIRDGQLPFYAAMVMDFEVCRRYWKRFGDLRAQEAEGDEQAQHFTRALDEAAKNHPQAQPAPA
;
A
#
# COMPACT_ATOMS: atom_id res chain seq x y z
N MET A 1 -47.52 33.67 18.66
CA MET A 1 -46.98 33.23 17.36
C MET A 1 -45.46 33.33 17.24
N LYS A 2 -44.80 34.42 17.69
CA LYS A 2 -43.32 34.57 17.55
C LYS A 2 -42.50 33.57 18.39
N LEU A 3 -42.97 33.22 19.59
CA LEU A 3 -42.24 32.33 20.52
C LEU A 3 -42.20 30.87 20.05
N THR A 4 -43.31 30.36 19.53
CA THR A 4 -43.43 28.97 19.03
C THR A 4 -42.60 28.74 17.77
N ALA A 5 -42.52 29.72 16.87
CA ALA A 5 -41.65 29.66 15.70
C ALA A 5 -40.15 29.66 16.08
N ALA A 6 -39.76 30.45 17.08
CA ALA A 6 -38.39 30.48 17.58
C ALA A 6 -37.96 29.16 18.23
N ILE A 7 -38.85 28.54 19.03
CA ILE A 7 -38.60 27.23 19.66
C ILE A 7 -38.48 26.13 18.59
N ALA A 8 -39.36 26.13 17.58
CA ALA A 8 -39.29 25.17 16.48
C ALA A 8 -38.01 25.32 15.65
N ALA A 9 -37.60 26.56 15.35
CA ALA A 9 -36.37 26.84 14.61
C ALA A 9 -35.11 26.43 15.40
N ALA A 10 -35.07 26.71 16.71
CA ALA A 10 -33.97 26.29 17.57
C ALA A 10 -33.88 24.76 17.68
N GLY A 11 -35.02 24.08 17.87
CA GLY A 11 -35.08 22.61 17.89
C GLY A 11 -34.58 21.99 16.59
N ALA A 12 -35.02 22.50 15.43
CA ALA A 12 -34.57 22.04 14.14
C ALA A 12 -33.05 22.25 13.92
N ALA A 13 -32.52 23.40 14.32
CA ALA A 13 -31.08 23.71 14.22
C ALA A 13 -30.22 22.78 15.11
N LEU A 14 -30.68 22.47 16.33
CA LEU A 14 -30.03 21.51 17.23
C LEU A 14 -30.08 20.08 16.66
N SER A 15 -31.19 19.65 16.08
CA SER A 15 -31.31 18.34 15.44
C SER A 15 -30.43 18.21 14.19
N LEU A 16 -30.35 19.26 13.36
CA LEU A 16 -29.49 19.29 12.17
C LEU A 16 -28.00 19.23 12.54
N THR A 17 -27.58 20.02 13.53
CA THR A 17 -26.17 20.03 13.97
C THR A 17 -25.76 18.70 14.61
N THR A 18 -26.62 18.09 15.44
CA THR A 18 -26.36 16.77 16.02
C THR A 18 -26.33 15.66 14.96
N ALA A 19 -27.23 15.67 13.98
CA ALA A 19 -27.20 14.73 12.86
C ALA A 19 -25.92 14.87 12.02
N LEU A 20 -25.49 16.09 11.71
CA LEU A 20 -24.24 16.34 10.96
C LEU A 20 -23.00 15.88 11.72
N VAL A 21 -22.91 16.18 13.02
CA VAL A 21 -21.79 15.72 13.87
C VAL A 21 -21.80 14.19 13.99
N GLY A 22 -22.98 13.58 14.14
CA GLY A 22 -23.14 12.13 14.17
C GLY A 22 -22.68 11.46 12.88
N ALA A 23 -23.10 11.98 11.72
CA ALA A 23 -22.68 11.48 10.42
C ALA A 23 -21.17 11.64 10.19
N ALA A 24 -20.59 12.78 10.61
CA ALA A 24 -19.16 13.02 10.52
C ALA A 24 -18.37 12.03 11.39
N ARG A 25 -18.80 11.77 12.62
CA ARG A 25 -18.18 10.79 13.52
C ARG A 25 -18.27 9.38 12.96
N LEU A 26 -19.43 8.94 12.50
CA LEU A 26 -19.58 7.61 11.90
C LEU A 26 -18.66 7.41 10.69
N ARG A 27 -18.53 8.44 9.84
CA ARG A 27 -17.59 8.41 8.70
C ARG A 27 -16.13 8.35 9.17
N GLN A 28 -15.79 9.07 10.23
CA GLN A 28 -14.45 9.05 10.81
C GLN A 28 -14.13 7.69 11.44
N ASP A 29 -15.06 7.10 12.20
CA ASP A 29 -14.88 5.80 12.84
C ASP A 29 -14.77 4.68 11.81
N ALA A 30 -15.59 4.73 10.75
CA ALA A 30 -15.51 3.78 9.64
C ALA A 30 -14.15 3.86 8.93
N ARG A 31 -13.64 5.08 8.68
CA ARG A 31 -12.29 5.28 8.12
C ARG A 31 -11.21 4.76 9.06
N HIS A 32 -11.28 5.06 10.34
CA HIS A 32 -10.30 4.60 11.32
C HIS A 32 -10.29 3.08 11.43
N GLN A 33 -11.46 2.44 11.38
CA GLN A 33 -11.56 0.99 11.40
C GLN A 33 -10.98 0.37 10.12
N ALA A 34 -11.22 0.96 8.95
CA ALA A 34 -10.61 0.51 7.71
C ALA A 34 -9.08 0.63 7.75
N GLU A 35 -8.54 1.77 8.20
CA GLU A 35 -7.09 1.97 8.37
C GLU A 35 -6.47 0.98 9.35
N ARG A 36 -7.15 0.66 10.45
CA ARG A 36 -6.69 -0.35 11.42
C ARG A 36 -6.67 -1.74 10.82
N ASN A 37 -7.72 -2.12 10.11
CA ASN A 37 -7.78 -3.43 9.44
C ASN A 37 -6.66 -3.55 8.41
N GLU A 38 -6.46 -2.51 7.61
CA GLU A 38 -5.37 -2.45 6.63
C GLU A 38 -4.00 -2.62 7.29
N ALA A 39 -3.73 -1.86 8.36
CA ALA A 39 -2.49 -1.94 9.10
C ALA A 39 -2.26 -3.34 9.74
N LEU A 40 -3.31 -3.97 10.26
CA LEU A 40 -3.24 -5.30 10.87
C LEU A 40 -2.97 -6.38 9.81
N LEU A 41 -3.67 -6.35 8.68
CA LEU A 41 -3.47 -7.30 7.58
C LEU A 41 -2.07 -7.15 6.98
N ALA A 42 -1.65 -5.91 6.72
CA ALA A 42 -0.32 -5.63 6.20
C ALA A 42 0.78 -6.03 7.20
N HIS A 43 0.55 -5.91 8.52
CA HIS A 43 1.50 -6.38 9.53
C HIS A 43 1.76 -7.88 9.41
N ASN A 44 0.70 -8.69 9.25
CA ASN A 44 0.85 -10.14 9.07
C ASN A 44 1.66 -10.46 7.81
N GLN A 45 1.38 -9.77 6.70
CA GLN A 45 2.11 -9.97 5.45
C GLN A 45 3.60 -9.57 5.58
N LEU A 46 3.88 -8.43 6.21
CA LEU A 46 5.25 -7.94 6.42
C LEU A 46 6.05 -8.84 7.36
N ASP A 47 5.41 -9.40 8.40
CA ASP A 47 6.04 -10.37 9.29
C ASP A 47 6.35 -11.68 8.56
N TRP A 48 5.40 -12.20 7.78
CA TRP A 48 5.62 -13.38 6.93
C TRP A 48 6.80 -13.17 5.98
N LEU A 49 6.80 -12.06 5.23
CA LEU A 49 7.89 -11.72 4.31
C LEU A 49 9.22 -11.55 5.03
N SER A 50 9.22 -10.97 6.23
CA SER A 50 10.42 -10.89 7.08
C SER A 50 10.98 -12.29 7.35
N ARG A 51 10.13 -13.22 7.83
CA ARG A 51 10.55 -14.59 8.16
C ARG A 51 11.09 -15.34 6.94
N VAL A 52 10.36 -15.32 5.82
CA VAL A 52 10.78 -16.00 4.58
C VAL A 52 12.09 -15.40 4.05
N SER A 53 12.26 -14.08 4.13
CA SER A 53 13.49 -13.43 3.64
C SER A 53 14.74 -13.68 4.49
N THR A 54 14.59 -14.20 5.71
CA THR A 54 15.73 -14.40 6.66
C THR A 54 15.90 -15.84 7.13
N ASN A 55 15.04 -16.78 6.70
CA ASN A 55 15.11 -18.18 7.09
C ASN A 55 15.18 -19.06 5.83
N ALA A 56 16.32 -19.73 5.63
CA ALA A 56 16.59 -20.55 4.46
C ALA A 56 15.67 -21.79 4.37
N ASP A 57 15.36 -22.44 5.50
CA ASP A 57 14.48 -23.61 5.52
C ASP A 57 13.05 -23.22 5.10
N LEU A 58 12.59 -22.06 5.58
CA LEU A 58 11.30 -21.54 5.19
C LEU A 58 11.30 -21.11 3.71
N ALA A 59 12.36 -20.49 3.23
CA ALA A 59 12.48 -20.14 1.82
C ALA A 59 12.51 -21.38 0.91
N GLU A 60 13.19 -22.46 1.32
CA GLU A 60 13.24 -23.71 0.56
C GLU A 60 11.85 -24.35 0.43
N LEU A 61 11.00 -24.22 1.44
CA LEU A 61 9.64 -24.74 1.41
C LEU A 61 8.71 -23.95 0.46
N TRP A 62 8.88 -22.64 0.35
CA TRP A 62 7.92 -21.75 -0.33
C TRP A 62 8.42 -21.18 -1.66
N LYS A 63 9.67 -21.44 -2.03
CA LYS A 63 10.22 -20.99 -3.31
C LYS A 63 9.49 -21.65 -4.49
N PRO A 64 9.38 -20.94 -5.63
CA PRO A 64 9.06 -21.59 -6.91
C PRO A 64 10.02 -22.74 -7.22
N GLU A 65 9.53 -23.78 -7.91
CA GLU A 65 10.32 -24.97 -8.26
C GLU A 65 11.60 -24.63 -9.05
N ASP A 66 11.52 -23.62 -9.92
CA ASP A 66 12.58 -23.13 -10.81
C ASP A 66 13.54 -22.14 -10.15
N MET A 67 13.45 -21.92 -8.83
CA MET A 67 14.22 -20.92 -8.10
C MET A 67 15.05 -21.54 -6.98
N LYS A 68 16.20 -20.94 -6.65
CA LYS A 68 16.98 -21.30 -5.45
C LYS A 68 16.42 -20.57 -4.22
N ALA A 69 16.49 -21.18 -3.03
CA ALA A 69 16.03 -20.53 -1.80
C ALA A 69 16.67 -19.16 -1.56
N GLU A 70 17.99 -19.04 -1.75
CA GLU A 70 18.70 -17.77 -1.57
C GLU A 70 18.18 -16.66 -2.49
N GLU A 71 17.93 -16.99 -3.76
CA GLU A 71 17.32 -16.06 -4.70
C GLU A 71 15.91 -15.68 -4.25
N TYR A 72 15.10 -16.66 -3.84
CA TYR A 72 13.75 -16.41 -3.34
C TYR A 72 13.76 -15.49 -2.11
N MET A 73 14.67 -15.69 -1.17
CA MET A 73 14.86 -14.84 0.01
C MET A 73 15.14 -13.38 -0.38
N GLN A 74 16.05 -13.16 -1.33
CA GLN A 74 16.35 -11.82 -1.85
C GLN A 74 15.11 -11.16 -2.44
N LEU A 75 14.35 -11.89 -3.28
CA LEU A 75 13.13 -11.38 -3.89
C LEU A 75 12.03 -11.10 -2.84
N MET A 76 11.92 -11.91 -1.79
CA MET A 76 10.98 -11.64 -0.69
C MET A 76 11.39 -10.45 0.17
N SER A 77 12.70 -10.17 0.31
CA SER A 77 13.19 -8.94 0.93
C SER A 77 12.77 -7.69 0.14
N ALA A 78 12.92 -7.73 -1.20
CA ALA A 78 12.40 -6.69 -2.08
C ALA A 78 10.87 -6.55 -1.97
N ASN A 79 10.16 -7.68 -1.93
CA ASN A 79 8.71 -7.69 -1.76
C ASN A 79 8.28 -6.99 -0.47
N ARG A 80 8.98 -7.26 0.64
CA ARG A 80 8.73 -6.63 1.93
C ARG A 80 8.85 -5.11 1.86
N LEU A 81 9.89 -4.58 1.21
CA LEU A 81 10.07 -3.14 1.00
C LEU A 81 8.90 -2.55 0.20
N ILE A 82 8.51 -3.21 -0.89
CA ILE A 82 7.40 -2.76 -1.74
C ILE A 82 6.07 -2.79 -0.98
N CYS A 83 5.76 -3.86 -0.23
CA CYS A 83 4.57 -3.94 0.62
C CYS A 83 4.53 -2.82 1.66
N ALA A 84 5.68 -2.51 2.29
CA ALA A 84 5.75 -1.43 3.26
C ALA A 84 5.49 -0.06 2.62
N LEU A 85 5.93 0.15 1.38
CA LEU A 85 5.61 1.35 0.61
C LEU A 85 4.12 1.40 0.22
N SER A 86 3.56 0.27 -0.23
CA SER A 86 2.13 0.15 -0.55
C SER A 86 1.26 0.51 0.65
N LEU A 87 1.57 -0.02 1.84
CA LEU A 87 0.87 0.33 3.07
C LEU A 87 0.93 1.83 3.38
N ARG A 88 2.09 2.47 3.19
CA ARG A 88 2.21 3.93 3.35
C ARG A 88 1.33 4.70 2.35
N HIS A 89 1.21 4.20 1.13
CA HIS A 89 0.30 4.75 0.12
C HIS A 89 -1.17 4.58 0.53
N CYS A 90 -1.58 3.36 0.91
CA CYS A 90 -2.93 3.03 1.36
C CYS A 90 -3.39 3.89 2.54
N LEU A 91 -2.50 4.12 3.52
CA LEU A 91 -2.77 4.95 4.69
C LEU A 91 -2.67 6.47 4.41
N GLY A 92 -2.57 6.90 3.15
CA GLY A 92 -2.50 8.31 2.76
C GLY A 92 -1.27 9.05 3.29
N ARG A 93 -0.19 8.33 3.61
CA ARG A 93 1.06 8.91 4.16
C ARG A 93 2.03 9.36 3.07
N ILE A 94 1.74 9.02 1.82
CA ILE A 94 2.44 9.53 0.64
C ILE A 94 1.57 10.64 0.05
N ARG A 95 2.10 11.86 -0.03
CA ARG A 95 1.37 12.98 -0.65
C ARG A 95 1.27 12.79 -2.16
N ASP A 96 0.27 13.44 -2.76
CA ASP A 96 0.08 13.47 -4.20
C ASP A 96 1.36 13.89 -4.92
N GLY A 97 1.74 13.13 -5.96
CA GLY A 97 2.98 13.33 -6.72
C GLY A 97 4.26 12.76 -6.09
N GLN A 98 4.24 12.30 -4.83
CA GLN A 98 5.43 11.66 -4.22
C GLN A 98 5.57 10.18 -4.56
N LEU A 99 4.48 9.51 -4.95
CA LEU A 99 4.50 8.08 -5.26
C LEU A 99 5.48 7.74 -6.41
N PRO A 100 5.52 8.47 -7.55
CA PRO A 100 6.52 8.24 -8.59
C PRO A 100 7.97 8.38 -8.10
N PHE A 101 8.24 9.32 -7.20
CA PHE A 101 9.57 9.49 -6.60
C PHE A 101 9.97 8.26 -5.75
N TYR A 102 9.08 7.79 -4.87
CA TYR A 102 9.37 6.59 -4.07
C TYR A 102 9.45 5.33 -4.93
N ALA A 103 8.65 5.24 -5.99
CA ALA A 103 8.71 4.16 -6.96
C ALA A 103 10.08 4.10 -7.64
N ALA A 104 10.59 5.25 -8.12
CA ALA A 104 11.92 5.36 -8.69
C ALA A 104 13.01 4.92 -7.69
N MET A 105 12.96 5.43 -6.44
CA MET A 105 13.93 5.03 -5.42
C MET A 105 13.92 3.51 -5.11
N VAL A 106 12.74 2.89 -5.08
CA VAL A 106 12.64 1.43 -4.90
C VAL A 106 13.28 0.72 -6.09
N MET A 107 13.05 1.22 -7.31
CA MET A 107 13.60 0.64 -8.52
C MET A 107 15.10 0.91 -8.71
N ASP A 108 15.75 1.76 -7.92
CA ASP A 108 17.21 1.90 -7.89
C ASP A 108 17.90 0.61 -7.40
N PHE A 109 17.22 -0.16 -6.53
CA PHE A 109 17.76 -1.43 -6.04
C PHE A 109 17.57 -2.56 -7.06
N GLU A 110 18.66 -3.19 -7.48
CA GLU A 110 18.63 -4.29 -8.46
C GLU A 110 17.70 -5.43 -8.04
N VAL A 111 17.72 -5.81 -6.76
CA VAL A 111 16.85 -6.86 -6.22
C VAL A 111 15.36 -6.52 -6.37
N CYS A 112 14.98 -5.25 -6.28
CA CYS A 112 13.61 -4.80 -6.49
C CYS A 112 13.22 -4.88 -7.96
N ARG A 113 14.12 -4.54 -8.89
CA ARG A 113 13.89 -4.72 -10.33
C ARG A 113 13.75 -6.19 -10.70
N ARG A 114 14.61 -7.06 -10.15
CA ARG A 114 14.51 -8.52 -10.34
C ARG A 114 13.20 -9.07 -9.80
N TYR A 115 12.78 -8.62 -8.62
CA TYR A 115 11.48 -8.97 -8.06
C TYR A 115 10.34 -8.53 -8.98
N TRP A 116 10.37 -7.27 -9.43
CA TRP A 116 9.34 -6.71 -10.30
C TRP A 116 9.26 -7.46 -11.63
N LYS A 117 10.40 -7.79 -12.23
CA LYS A 117 10.45 -8.60 -13.45
C LYS A 117 9.85 -9.99 -13.26
N ARG A 118 10.03 -10.60 -12.07
CA ARG A 118 9.56 -11.97 -11.79
C ARG A 118 8.10 -12.03 -11.36
N PHE A 119 7.63 -11.06 -10.57
CA PHE A 119 6.34 -11.11 -9.89
C PHE A 119 5.44 -9.90 -10.17
N GLY A 120 5.86 -8.95 -11.01
CA GLY A 120 5.11 -7.73 -11.34
C GLY A 120 3.76 -8.00 -12.00
N ASP A 121 3.69 -9.01 -12.86
CA ASP A 121 2.43 -9.40 -13.50
C ASP A 121 1.42 -9.97 -12.49
N LEU A 122 1.90 -10.75 -11.51
CA LEU A 122 1.05 -11.25 -10.42
C LEU A 122 0.55 -10.11 -9.53
N ARG A 123 1.38 -9.09 -9.30
CA ARG A 123 1.00 -7.84 -8.62
C ARG A 123 -0.09 -7.09 -9.39
N ALA A 124 0.00 -7.02 -10.72
CA ALA A 124 -1.04 -6.40 -11.54
C ALA A 124 -2.36 -7.17 -11.49
N GLN A 125 -2.32 -8.50 -11.47
CA GLN A 125 -3.49 -9.35 -11.29
C GLN A 125 -4.09 -9.19 -9.88
N GLU A 126 -3.27 -9.17 -8.84
CA GLU A 126 -3.70 -8.95 -7.44
C GLU A 126 -4.43 -7.60 -7.28
N ALA A 127 -4.00 -6.58 -8.01
CA ALA A 127 -4.60 -5.25 -7.96
C ALA A 127 -5.92 -5.12 -8.74
N GLU A 128 -6.35 -6.13 -9.50
CA GLU A 128 -7.56 -6.03 -10.32
C GLU A 128 -8.80 -5.73 -9.44
N GLY A 129 -9.56 -4.71 -9.83
CA GLY A 129 -10.72 -4.22 -9.06
C GLY A 129 -10.43 -3.25 -7.91
N ASP A 130 -9.16 -3.03 -7.54
CA ASP A 130 -8.75 -2.03 -6.54
C ASP A 130 -8.02 -0.86 -7.22
N GLU A 131 -8.68 0.30 -7.35
CA GLU A 131 -8.13 1.47 -8.01
C GLU A 131 -6.83 1.99 -7.36
N GLN A 132 -6.72 1.89 -6.03
CA GLN A 132 -5.57 2.37 -5.29
C GLN A 132 -4.37 1.43 -5.48
N ALA A 133 -4.60 0.12 -5.38
CA ALA A 133 -3.58 -0.90 -5.66
C ALA A 133 -3.11 -0.84 -7.13
N GLN A 134 -4.02 -0.58 -8.06
CA GLN A 134 -3.66 -0.40 -9.47
C GLN A 134 -2.83 0.85 -9.70
N HIS A 135 -3.19 1.97 -9.07
CA HIS A 135 -2.40 3.20 -9.16
C HIS A 135 -0.99 2.99 -8.62
N PHE A 136 -0.86 2.33 -7.46
CA PHE A 136 0.42 1.95 -6.89
C PHE A 136 1.25 1.07 -7.84
N THR A 137 0.63 0.01 -8.36
CA THR A 137 1.28 -0.95 -9.27
C THR A 137 1.75 -0.27 -10.56
N ARG A 138 0.93 0.60 -11.16
CA ARG A 138 1.32 1.40 -12.33
C ARG A 138 2.53 2.29 -12.05
N ALA A 139 2.60 2.92 -10.87
CA ALA A 139 3.74 3.77 -10.53
C ALA A 139 5.05 2.98 -10.45
N LEU A 140 5.02 1.76 -9.89
CA LEU A 140 6.19 0.88 -9.87
C LEU A 140 6.56 0.36 -11.26
N ASP A 141 5.56 0.03 -12.08
CA ASP A 141 5.80 -0.43 -13.45
C ASP A 141 6.44 0.65 -14.33
N GLU A 142 5.93 1.87 -14.27
CA GLU A 142 6.54 3.03 -14.93
C GLU A 142 7.95 3.30 -14.40
N ALA A 143 8.18 3.21 -13.09
CA ALA A 143 9.52 3.37 -12.52
C ALA A 143 10.49 2.27 -13.00
N ALA A 144 10.03 1.02 -13.09
CA ALA A 144 10.84 -0.10 -13.55
C ALA A 144 11.21 0.04 -15.04
N LYS A 145 10.28 0.51 -15.87
CA LYS A 145 10.50 0.77 -17.30
C LYS A 145 11.42 1.96 -17.55
N ASN A 146 11.30 3.02 -16.74
CA ASN A 146 12.05 4.26 -16.89
C ASN A 146 13.41 4.23 -16.19
N HIS A 147 13.70 3.21 -15.36
CA HIS A 147 15.02 3.06 -14.77
C HIS A 147 16.05 2.97 -15.90
N PRO A 148 17.10 3.82 -15.91
CA PRO A 148 18.12 3.77 -16.94
C PRO A 148 18.64 2.34 -17.05
N GLN A 149 18.79 1.80 -18.26
CA GLN A 149 19.72 0.70 -18.46
C GLN A 149 21.09 1.24 -18.05
N ALA A 150 21.43 1.13 -16.76
CA ALA A 150 22.60 1.78 -16.21
C ALA A 150 23.81 1.26 -16.98
N GLN A 151 24.41 2.15 -17.79
CA GLN A 151 25.71 1.90 -18.37
C GLN A 151 26.64 1.49 -17.24
N PRO A 152 27.45 0.44 -17.43
CA PRO A 152 28.42 0.05 -16.44
C PRO A 152 29.32 1.27 -16.15
N ALA A 153 29.53 1.56 -14.87
CA ALA A 153 30.46 2.59 -14.45
C ALA A 153 31.82 2.35 -15.15
N PRO A 154 32.44 3.38 -15.76
CA PRO A 154 33.74 3.21 -16.37
C PRO A 154 34.75 2.77 -15.31
N ALA A 155 35.54 1.75 -15.65
CA ALA A 155 36.58 1.15 -14.83
C ALA A 155 37.73 2.14 -14.52
#